data_AF-A0A9D0J7C2-F1
#
_entry.id   AF-A0A9D0J7C2-F1
#
_cell.length_a   1.000
_cell.length_b   1.000
_cell.length_c   1.000
_cell.angle_alpha   90.00
_cell.angle_beta   90.00
_cell.angle_gamma   90.00
#
_symmetry.space_group_name_H-M   'P 1'
#
loop_
_entity.id
_entity.type
_entity.pdbx_description
1 polymer ?
#
loop_
_entity_poly.entity_id
_entity_poly.type
_entity_poly.pdbx_seq_one_letter_code
_entity_poly.pdbx_strand_id
1 'polypeptide(L)'
;FQADEKRPELPVRYESEADYIQAFRAVSVPGTAFIRTANGKQSNLAYVRVRMPEGREDVVFSIVINRWHDNVAFMFDEASRLNPAKDDADFIFDFVGSYPNILIDLKLEDAPAFFELIQHYKDTPEYRRRFFTFAVNRGDPRFWEAYDWFQQRFEQMHPFEAGLFDLNRYYRVAFQKEYDRESE
;
A
#
# COMPACT_ATOMS: atom_id res chain seq x y z
N PHE A 1 -8.69 -0.51 -16.89
CA PHE A 1 -7.59 -0.42 -17.87
C PHE A 1 -7.90 -1.29 -19.07
N GLN A 2 -7.60 -0.85 -20.31
CA GLN A 2 -7.57 -1.72 -21.49
C GLN A 2 -6.22 -2.43 -21.55
N ALA A 3 -6.20 -3.72 -21.88
CA ALA A 3 -5.02 -4.59 -21.77
C ALA A 3 -3.85 -4.25 -22.72
N ASP A 4 -3.99 -3.24 -23.58
CA ASP A 4 -3.06 -2.89 -24.67
C ASP A 4 -2.39 -1.51 -24.50
N GLU A 5 -2.59 -0.81 -23.38
CA GLU A 5 -1.95 0.48 -23.14
C GLU A 5 -0.48 0.30 -22.71
N LYS A 6 0.44 0.90 -23.46
CA LYS A 6 1.90 0.77 -23.25
C LYS A 6 2.25 1.26 -21.83
N ARG A 7 2.95 0.42 -21.04
CA ARG A 7 3.33 0.72 -19.64
C ARG A 7 3.93 2.14 -19.54
N PRO A 8 3.37 3.03 -18.72
CA PRO A 8 3.99 4.33 -18.50
C PRO A 8 5.33 4.13 -17.79
N GLU A 9 6.37 4.81 -18.27
CA GLU A 9 7.68 4.79 -17.62
C GLU A 9 7.64 5.61 -16.33
N LEU A 10 8.46 5.22 -15.35
CA LEU A 10 8.70 6.06 -14.17
C LEU A 10 9.19 7.43 -14.64
N PRO A 11 8.68 8.53 -14.06
CA PRO A 11 9.11 9.85 -14.47
C PRO A 11 10.59 10.04 -14.12
N VAL A 12 11.29 10.80 -14.96
CA VAL A 12 12.72 11.13 -14.75
C VAL A 12 12.90 12.02 -13.52
N ARG A 13 11.86 12.78 -13.15
CA ARG A 13 11.84 13.67 -11.99
C ARG A 13 10.47 13.65 -11.33
N TYR A 14 10.47 14.00 -10.05
CA TYR A 14 9.30 14.01 -9.19
C TYR A 14 9.13 15.46 -8.72
N GLU A 15 8.52 16.33 -9.55
CA GLU A 15 8.42 17.78 -9.25
C GLU A 15 6.96 18.26 -9.21
N SER A 16 6.05 17.59 -9.93
CA SER A 16 4.65 17.94 -10.09
C SER A 16 3.69 16.79 -9.75
N GLU A 17 2.45 17.11 -9.38
CA GLU A 17 1.37 16.14 -9.15
C GLU A 17 1.21 15.13 -10.30
N ALA A 18 1.37 15.60 -11.54
CA ALA A 18 1.30 14.76 -12.74
C ALA A 18 2.42 13.72 -12.81
N ASP A 19 3.63 14.07 -12.39
CA ASP A 19 4.76 13.12 -12.32
C ASP A 19 4.45 12.00 -11.32
N TYR A 20 3.84 12.33 -10.18
CA TYR A 20 3.43 11.34 -9.19
C TYR A 20 2.31 10.44 -9.70
N ILE A 21 1.27 11.02 -10.32
CA ILE A 21 0.20 10.24 -10.94
C ILE A 21 0.79 9.29 -11.99
N GLN A 22 1.76 9.74 -12.78
CA GLN A 22 2.47 8.91 -13.75
C GLN A 22 3.29 7.80 -13.07
N ALA A 23 4.06 8.12 -12.02
CA ALA A 23 4.85 7.14 -11.29
C ALA A 23 3.98 6.07 -10.62
N PHE A 24 2.89 6.49 -9.96
CA PHE A 24 1.91 5.58 -9.39
C PHE A 24 1.31 4.71 -10.48
N ARG A 25 0.87 5.27 -11.61
CA ARG A 25 0.38 4.49 -12.76
C ARG A 25 1.42 3.50 -13.29
N ALA A 26 2.70 3.87 -13.33
CA ALA A 26 3.78 2.99 -13.78
C ALA A 26 3.96 1.76 -12.88
N VAL A 27 3.72 1.90 -11.57
CA VAL A 27 3.80 0.80 -10.60
C VAL A 27 2.45 0.09 -10.35
N SER A 28 1.35 0.68 -10.80
CA SER A 28 -0.02 0.12 -10.69
C SER A 28 -0.30 -1.03 -11.66
N VAL A 29 0.55 -1.23 -12.67
CA VAL A 29 0.28 -2.23 -13.72
C VAL A 29 0.37 -3.65 -13.15
N PRO A 30 -0.52 -4.57 -13.54
CA PRO A 30 -0.59 -5.91 -12.97
C PRO A 30 0.75 -6.66 -13.07
N GLY A 31 1.06 -7.45 -12.03
CA GLY A 31 2.27 -8.28 -11.98
C GLY A 31 3.51 -7.69 -11.29
N THR A 32 3.39 -6.60 -10.52
CA THR A 32 4.47 -6.16 -9.61
C THR A 32 4.70 -7.19 -8.49
N ALA A 33 5.97 -7.41 -8.14
CA ALA A 33 6.35 -8.51 -7.24
C ALA A 33 5.79 -8.34 -5.80
N PHE A 34 5.47 -7.11 -5.42
CA PHE A 34 4.77 -6.77 -4.18
C PHE A 34 3.36 -7.39 -4.12
N ILE A 35 2.59 -7.29 -5.20
CA ILE A 35 1.22 -7.83 -5.27
C ILE A 35 1.21 -9.36 -5.17
N ARG A 36 2.19 -10.03 -5.78
CA ARG A 36 2.36 -11.49 -5.64
C ARG A 36 2.68 -11.95 -4.21
N THR A 37 3.27 -11.07 -3.41
CA THR A 37 3.78 -11.41 -2.07
C THR A 37 2.80 -11.01 -0.97
N ALA A 38 1.99 -9.97 -1.17
CA ALA A 38 0.90 -9.59 -0.26
C ALA A 38 -0.21 -10.68 -0.17
N ASN A 39 -0.19 -11.65 -1.09
CA ASN A 39 -1.15 -12.74 -1.32
C ASN A 39 -1.39 -13.69 -0.13
N GLY A 40 -0.52 -13.70 0.90
CA GLY A 40 -0.63 -14.63 2.03
C GLY A 40 -1.48 -14.14 3.22
N LYS A 41 -1.88 -12.87 3.25
CA LYS A 41 -2.60 -12.27 4.39
C LYS A 41 -3.78 -11.45 3.85
N GLN A 42 -4.87 -11.33 4.61
CA GLN A 42 -6.16 -10.71 4.25
C GLN A 42 -6.09 -9.19 3.95
N SER A 43 -5.06 -8.75 3.22
CA SER A 43 -4.71 -7.36 2.98
C SER A 43 -5.12 -6.94 1.58
N ASN A 44 -6.22 -6.22 1.49
CA ASN A 44 -6.79 -5.76 0.22
C ASN A 44 -6.70 -4.23 0.06
N LEU A 45 -6.35 -3.49 1.12
CA LEU A 45 -6.40 -2.03 1.13
C LEU A 45 -5.23 -1.42 1.91
N ALA A 46 -4.47 -0.54 1.28
CA ALA A 46 -3.47 0.30 1.94
C ALA A 46 -3.79 1.78 1.72
N TYR A 47 -3.61 2.60 2.75
CA TYR A 47 -3.62 4.05 2.57
C TYR A 47 -2.19 4.55 2.52
N VAL A 48 -1.94 5.47 1.60
CA VAL A 48 -0.64 6.07 1.41
C VAL A 48 -0.75 7.58 1.52
N ARG A 49 0.06 8.15 2.40
CA ARG A 49 0.31 9.57 2.51
C ARG A 49 1.63 9.85 1.82
N VAL A 50 1.63 10.86 0.94
CA VAL A 50 2.85 11.45 0.40
C VAL A 50 3.03 12.82 1.02
N ARG A 51 4.06 12.95 1.87
CA ARG A 51 4.45 14.21 2.50
C ARG A 51 5.11 15.12 1.49
N MET A 52 4.44 16.23 1.21
CA MET A 52 4.91 17.23 0.27
C MET A 52 5.88 18.22 0.96
N PRO A 53 6.76 18.90 0.21
CA PRO A 53 7.59 19.98 0.73
C PRO A 53 6.76 21.09 1.37
N GLU A 54 7.38 21.86 2.26
CA GLU A 54 6.73 22.98 2.95
C GLU A 54 5.99 23.90 1.97
N GLY A 55 4.77 24.27 2.35
CA GLY A 55 3.90 25.13 1.54
C GLY A 55 3.01 24.38 0.54
N ARG A 56 3.06 23.04 0.49
CA ARG A 56 2.11 22.20 -0.26
C ARG A 56 1.36 21.26 0.68
N GLU A 57 0.12 20.95 0.34
CA GLU A 57 -0.68 19.98 1.07
C GLU A 57 -0.26 18.55 0.73
N ASP A 58 -0.24 17.67 1.72
CA ASP A 58 0.06 16.26 1.54
C ASP A 58 -1.01 15.56 0.70
N VAL A 59 -0.56 14.62 -0.13
CA VAL A 59 -1.44 13.84 -1.01
C VAL A 59 -1.76 12.51 -0.36
N VAL A 60 -3.01 12.09 -0.45
CA VAL A 60 -3.46 10.77 0.00
C VAL A 60 -4.04 9.98 -1.16
N PHE A 61 -3.78 8.68 -1.18
CA PHE A 61 -4.42 7.75 -2.10
C PHE A 61 -4.53 6.36 -1.48
N SER A 62 -5.42 5.56 -2.02
CA SER A 62 -5.63 4.16 -1.65
C SER A 62 -5.02 3.24 -2.69
N ILE A 63 -4.35 2.20 -2.22
CA ILE A 63 -3.96 1.04 -3.03
C ILE A 63 -4.98 -0.06 -2.73
N VAL A 64 -5.75 -0.43 -3.73
CA VAL A 64 -6.74 -1.51 -3.67
C VAL A 64 -6.20 -2.70 -4.44
N ILE A 65 -5.95 -3.81 -3.74
CA ILE A 65 -5.46 -5.04 -4.37
C ILE A 65 -6.68 -5.83 -4.86
N ASN A 66 -6.84 -5.91 -6.18
CA ASN A 66 -7.88 -6.72 -6.83
C ASN A 66 -7.40 -8.15 -6.94
N ARG A 67 -7.97 -9.01 -6.10
CA ARG A 67 -7.71 -10.46 -6.12
C ARG A 67 -8.52 -11.09 -7.23
N TRP A 68 -7.87 -11.74 -8.20
CA TRP A 68 -8.59 -12.56 -9.18
C TRP A 68 -8.95 -13.90 -8.53
N HIS A 69 -10.19 -14.01 -8.03
CA HIS A 69 -10.74 -15.28 -7.55
C HIS A 69 -11.27 -16.08 -8.75
N ASP A 70 -10.58 -17.17 -9.15
CA ASP A 70 -11.02 -18.03 -10.27
C ASP A 70 -12.29 -18.87 -9.96
N ASN A 71 -12.89 -18.77 -8.77
CA ASN A 71 -14.25 -19.27 -8.49
C ASN A 71 -14.79 -18.78 -7.14
N VAL A 72 -16.04 -18.30 -7.11
CA VAL A 72 -16.80 -18.07 -5.88
C VAL A 72 -17.68 -19.29 -5.63
N ALA A 73 -17.07 -20.38 -5.16
CA ALA A 73 -17.82 -21.56 -4.76
C ALA A 73 -17.06 -22.39 -3.71
N PHE A 74 -17.65 -22.45 -2.51
CA PHE A 74 -17.42 -23.39 -1.39
C PHE A 74 -16.36 -23.05 -0.31
N MET A 75 -16.78 -23.26 0.94
CA MET A 75 -16.16 -22.85 2.22
C MET A 75 -14.98 -23.71 2.71
N PHE A 76 -14.41 -24.59 1.89
CA PHE A 76 -13.30 -25.43 2.33
C PHE A 76 -12.34 -25.63 1.16
N ASP A 77 -11.09 -25.20 1.35
CA ASP A 77 -9.91 -25.43 0.50
C ASP A 77 -9.52 -24.29 -0.48
N GLU A 78 -9.07 -23.16 0.08
CA GLU A 78 -8.75 -21.90 -0.62
C GLU A 78 -7.26 -21.75 -1.03
N ALA A 79 -6.39 -22.72 -0.70
CA ALA A 79 -4.93 -22.57 -0.83
C ALA A 79 -4.36 -22.91 -2.23
N SER A 80 -5.12 -23.60 -3.09
CA SER A 80 -4.58 -24.17 -4.34
C SER A 80 -4.97 -23.41 -5.62
N ARG A 81 -5.62 -22.25 -5.50
CA ARG A 81 -6.29 -21.59 -6.64
C ARG A 81 -6.02 -20.10 -6.82
N LEU A 82 -5.02 -19.56 -6.14
CA LEU A 82 -4.55 -18.20 -6.41
C LEU A 82 -3.57 -18.27 -7.58
N ASN A 83 -3.79 -17.44 -8.60
CA ASN A 83 -2.79 -17.19 -9.64
C ASN A 83 -2.21 -15.79 -9.43
N PRO A 84 -1.13 -15.66 -8.62
CA PRO A 84 -0.50 -14.37 -8.34
C PRO A 84 -0.07 -13.60 -9.59
N ALA A 85 0.08 -14.26 -10.74
CA ALA A 85 0.46 -13.60 -12.00
C ALA A 85 -0.64 -12.73 -12.62
N LYS A 86 -1.89 -12.81 -12.11
CA LYS A 86 -3.05 -12.04 -12.62
C LYS A 86 -3.59 -11.00 -11.63
N ASP A 87 -3.01 -10.91 -10.44
CA ASP A 87 -3.45 -9.92 -9.46
C ASP A 87 -3.05 -8.52 -9.93
N ASP A 88 -4.00 -7.59 -9.79
CA ASP A 88 -3.85 -6.19 -10.17
C ASP A 88 -4.03 -5.29 -8.95
N ALA A 89 -3.55 -4.05 -9.03
CA ALA A 89 -3.73 -3.07 -7.98
C ALA A 89 -4.21 -1.74 -8.55
N ASP A 90 -5.35 -1.28 -8.08
CA ASP A 90 -5.85 0.04 -8.41
C ASP A 90 -5.29 1.07 -7.43
N PHE A 91 -4.86 2.20 -7.98
CA PHE A 91 -4.41 3.35 -7.22
C PHE A 91 -5.46 4.45 -7.40
N ILE A 92 -6.13 4.80 -6.31
CA ILE A 92 -7.27 5.73 -6.31
C ILE A 92 -6.89 6.92 -5.44
N PHE A 93 -6.91 8.13 -6.03
CA PHE A 93 -6.61 9.40 -5.35
C PHE A 93 -7.72 9.84 -4.40
N ASP A 94 -8.06 8.96 -3.47
CA ASP A 94 -9.00 9.18 -2.40
C ASP A 94 -8.88 8.07 -1.35
N PHE A 95 -9.62 8.17 -0.25
CA PHE A 95 -9.88 7.06 0.65
C PHE A 95 -10.91 6.11 0.06
N VAL A 96 -10.59 4.82 0.06
CA VAL A 96 -11.49 3.76 -0.37
C VAL A 96 -11.84 2.87 0.81
N GLY A 97 -13.08 2.96 1.29
CA GLY A 97 -13.57 2.20 2.44
C GLY A 97 -13.06 2.74 3.78
N SER A 98 -13.15 1.92 4.82
CA SER A 98 -12.79 2.32 6.20
C SER A 98 -11.97 1.25 6.93
N TYR A 99 -11.41 0.26 6.22
CA TYR A 99 -10.73 -0.89 6.80
C TYR A 99 -9.29 -1.03 6.29
N PRO A 100 -8.41 -0.05 6.54
CA PRO A 100 -7.04 -0.14 6.05
C PRO A 100 -6.33 -1.36 6.65
N ASN A 101 -5.57 -2.07 5.83
CA ASN A 101 -4.72 -3.15 6.29
C ASN A 101 -3.33 -2.66 6.67
N ILE A 102 -2.86 -1.58 6.06
CA ILE A 102 -1.57 -0.96 6.35
C ILE A 102 -1.63 0.53 5.97
N LEU A 103 -0.95 1.37 6.75
CA LEU A 103 -0.68 2.76 6.45
C LEU A 103 0.75 2.89 5.93
N ILE A 104 0.95 3.72 4.91
CA ILE A 104 2.26 4.05 4.36
C ILE A 104 2.44 5.56 4.46
N ASP A 105 3.48 6.00 5.15
CA ASP A 105 3.87 7.41 5.22
C ASP A 105 5.20 7.59 4.48
N LEU A 106 5.12 8.28 3.35
CA LEU A 106 6.21 8.43 2.40
C LEU A 106 6.55 9.91 2.27
N LYS A 107 7.83 10.28 2.42
CA LYS A 107 8.26 11.60 1.96
C LYS A 107 8.40 11.61 0.45
N LEU A 108 8.14 12.76 -0.15
CA LEU A 108 8.29 12.94 -1.59
C LEU A 108 9.67 12.50 -2.13
N GLU A 109 10.73 12.85 -1.41
CA GLU A 109 12.12 12.53 -1.74
C GLU A 109 12.41 11.02 -1.73
N ASP A 110 11.64 10.25 -0.97
CA ASP A 110 11.81 8.80 -0.81
C ASP A 110 10.98 8.00 -1.84
N ALA A 111 10.10 8.65 -2.60
CA ALA A 111 9.21 7.98 -3.55
C ALA A 111 9.94 7.09 -4.59
N PRO A 112 11.08 7.51 -5.19
CA PRO A 112 11.82 6.64 -6.11
C PRO A 112 12.27 5.32 -5.46
N ALA A 113 12.77 5.39 -4.22
CA ALA A 113 13.23 4.22 -3.48
C ALA A 113 12.08 3.29 -3.09
N PHE A 114 10.91 3.86 -2.75
CA PHE A 114 9.70 3.10 -2.50
C PHE A 114 9.23 2.37 -3.76
N PHE A 115 9.16 3.04 -4.91
CA PHE A 115 8.73 2.43 -6.17
C PHE A 115 9.67 1.31 -6.63
N GLU A 116 10.99 1.52 -6.52
CA GLU A 116 11.99 0.49 -6.82
C GLU A 116 11.77 -0.75 -5.94
N LEU A 117 11.54 -0.54 -4.63
CA LEU A 117 11.30 -1.60 -3.67
C LEU A 117 10.05 -2.43 -4.01
N ILE A 118 8.93 -1.76 -4.31
CA ILE A 118 7.66 -2.41 -4.64
C ILE A 118 7.75 -3.16 -5.97
N GLN A 119 8.45 -2.58 -6.97
CA GLN A 119 8.64 -3.21 -8.27
C GLN A 119 9.43 -4.52 -8.19
N HIS A 120 10.48 -4.55 -7.35
CA HIS A 120 11.41 -5.68 -7.22
C HIS A 120 11.16 -6.54 -5.97
N TYR A 121 10.05 -6.31 -5.26
CA TYR A 121 9.82 -6.90 -3.95
C TYR A 121 9.97 -8.42 -3.93
N LYS A 122 10.77 -8.93 -2.98
CA LYS A 122 10.90 -10.36 -2.68
C LYS A 122 10.51 -10.56 -1.21
N ASP A 123 9.84 -11.65 -0.85
CA ASP A 123 9.44 -11.92 0.55
C ASP A 123 10.62 -12.32 1.46
N THR A 124 11.73 -11.59 1.40
CA THR A 124 12.91 -11.83 2.23
C THR A 124 12.90 -10.88 3.43
N PRO A 125 13.57 -11.25 4.54
CA PRO A 125 13.70 -10.36 5.70
C PRO A 125 14.24 -8.97 5.36
N GLU A 126 15.16 -8.87 4.40
CA GLU A 126 15.73 -7.62 3.93
C GLU A 126 14.68 -6.69 3.28
N TYR A 127 13.89 -7.22 2.36
CA TYR A 127 12.83 -6.47 1.68
C TYR A 127 11.70 -6.11 2.64
N ARG A 128 11.35 -6.99 3.59
CA ARG A 128 10.42 -6.66 4.67
C ARG A 128 10.92 -5.49 5.51
N ARG A 129 12.20 -5.50 5.93
CA ARG A 129 12.81 -4.38 6.67
C ARG A 129 12.74 -3.07 5.88
N ARG A 130 13.11 -3.09 4.59
CA ARG A 130 12.99 -1.92 3.70
C ARG A 130 11.54 -1.46 3.51
N PHE A 131 10.57 -2.37 3.49
CA PHE A 131 9.16 -1.99 3.34
C PHE A 131 8.64 -1.27 4.59
N PHE A 132 8.98 -1.76 5.77
CA PHE A 132 8.56 -1.15 7.04
C PHE A 132 9.31 0.15 7.40
N THR A 133 10.27 0.62 6.60
CA THR A 133 10.72 2.02 6.72
C THR A 133 9.62 2.99 6.30
N PHE A 134 8.81 2.60 5.30
CA PHE A 134 7.71 3.38 4.76
C PHE A 134 6.35 2.99 5.37
N ALA A 135 6.13 1.68 5.58
CA ALA A 135 4.89 1.15 6.12
C ALA A 135 4.88 1.17 7.66
N VAL A 136 3.77 1.63 8.23
CA VAL A 136 3.57 1.76 9.67
C VAL A 136 2.80 0.55 10.18
N ASN A 137 3.44 -0.37 10.89
CA ASN A 137 2.73 -1.50 11.51
C ASN A 137 2.24 -1.15 12.93
N ARG A 138 1.44 -2.01 13.57
CA ARG A 138 0.89 -1.75 14.92
C ARG A 138 1.94 -1.59 16.03
N GLY A 139 3.13 -2.16 15.85
CA GLY A 139 4.24 -2.05 16.79
C GLY A 139 5.16 -0.87 16.49
N ASP A 140 4.91 -0.12 15.42
CA ASP A 140 5.70 1.05 15.07
C ASP A 140 5.38 2.20 16.05
N PRO A 141 6.38 2.88 16.61
CA PRO A 141 6.14 4.03 17.50
C PRO A 141 5.37 5.17 16.83
N ARG A 142 5.40 5.26 15.49
CA ARG A 142 4.64 6.24 14.69
C ARG A 142 3.16 5.88 14.52
N PHE A 143 2.73 4.71 14.99
CA PHE A 143 1.41 4.16 14.66
C PHE A 143 0.25 5.10 14.95
N TRP A 144 0.18 5.67 16.16
CA TRP A 144 -0.92 6.57 16.54
C TRP A 144 -0.84 7.90 15.80
N GLU A 145 0.35 8.47 15.62
CA GLU A 145 0.54 9.71 14.86
C GLU A 145 0.08 9.54 13.40
N ALA A 146 0.46 8.43 12.76
CA ALA A 146 0.00 8.12 11.41
C ALA A 146 -1.52 7.92 11.38
N TYR A 147 -2.06 7.08 12.27
CA TYR A 147 -3.50 6.83 12.35
C TYR A 147 -4.31 8.12 12.48
N ASP A 148 -3.94 8.97 13.45
CA ASP A 148 -4.64 10.23 13.72
C ASP A 148 -4.57 11.17 12.52
N TRP A 149 -3.42 11.23 11.84
CA TRP A 149 -3.29 12.02 10.62
C TRP A 149 -4.23 11.53 9.51
N PHE A 150 -4.25 10.22 9.23
CA PHE A 150 -5.12 9.67 8.20
C PHE A 150 -6.60 9.85 8.56
N GLN A 151 -6.97 9.63 9.82
CA GLN A 151 -8.34 9.79 10.31
C GLN A 151 -8.79 11.25 10.16
N GLN A 152 -7.96 12.21 10.56
CA GLN A 152 -8.24 13.63 10.40
C GLN A 152 -8.38 14.00 8.93
N ARG A 153 -7.50 13.49 8.06
CA ARG A 153 -7.58 13.75 6.62
C ARG A 153 -8.86 13.19 6.01
N PHE A 154 -9.30 12.00 6.45
CA PHE A 154 -10.55 11.38 6.01
C PHE A 154 -11.77 12.20 6.42
N GLU A 155 -11.81 12.68 7.65
CA GLU A 155 -12.87 13.57 8.15
C GLU A 155 -12.93 14.90 7.39
N GLN A 156 -11.78 15.45 7.00
CA GLN A 156 -11.71 16.68 6.21
C GLN A 156 -12.20 16.49 4.78
N MET A 157 -11.82 15.37 4.13
CA MET A 157 -12.20 15.09 2.75
C MET A 157 -13.65 14.62 2.63
N HIS A 158 -14.14 13.86 3.60
CA HIS A 158 -15.45 13.20 3.57
C HIS A 158 -16.29 13.49 4.82
N PRO A 159 -16.62 14.76 5.15
CA PRO A 159 -17.19 15.13 6.45
C PRO A 159 -18.56 14.49 6.76
N PHE A 160 -19.30 14.02 5.75
CA PHE A 160 -20.61 13.37 5.93
C PHE A 160 -20.55 11.85 5.91
N GLU A 161 -19.52 11.26 5.30
CA GLU A 161 -19.35 9.81 5.14
C GLU A 161 -18.30 9.24 6.09
N ALA A 162 -17.45 10.10 6.66
CA ALA A 162 -16.36 9.71 7.52
C ALA A 162 -16.86 9.04 8.80
N GLY A 163 -16.56 7.75 8.92
CA GLY A 163 -16.52 7.02 10.18
C GLY A 163 -15.09 6.89 10.71
N LEU A 164 -14.94 6.13 11.79
CA LEU A 164 -13.62 5.73 12.27
C LEU A 164 -13.05 4.60 11.41
N PHE A 165 -11.74 4.62 11.17
CA PHE A 165 -11.07 3.49 10.56
C PHE A 165 -11.08 2.27 11.48
N ASP A 166 -11.58 1.15 10.96
CA ASP A 166 -11.59 -0.11 11.67
C ASP A 166 -10.28 -0.87 11.45
N LEU A 167 -9.53 -0.99 12.55
CA LEU A 167 -8.23 -1.64 12.59
C LEU A 167 -8.30 -3.17 12.70
N ASN A 168 -9.47 -3.81 12.75
CA ASN A 168 -9.63 -5.27 12.92
C ASN A 168 -8.86 -6.11 11.87
N ARG A 169 -8.68 -5.54 10.67
CA ARG A 169 -7.95 -6.14 9.54
C ARG A 169 -6.55 -5.59 9.36
N TYR A 170 -6.13 -4.68 10.24
CA TYR A 170 -4.80 -4.07 10.20
C TYR A 170 -3.69 -5.10 10.46
N TYR A 171 -2.57 -4.94 9.76
CA TYR A 171 -1.42 -5.83 9.83
C TYR A 171 -1.00 -6.11 11.27
N ARG A 172 -1.08 -7.39 11.68
CA ARG A 172 -1.05 -7.78 13.11
C ARG A 172 0.36 -8.00 13.66
N VAL A 173 1.36 -8.20 12.81
CA VAL A 173 2.72 -8.53 13.26
C VAL A 173 3.45 -7.23 13.63
N ALA A 174 3.81 -7.10 14.90
CA ALA A 174 4.70 -6.05 15.38
C ALA A 174 6.16 -6.45 15.09
N PHE A 175 6.87 -5.67 14.29
CA PHE A 175 8.22 -6.02 13.80
C PHE A 175 9.28 -6.11 14.91
N GLN A 176 9.07 -5.42 16.04
CA GLN A 176 9.94 -5.53 17.22
C GLN A 176 10.12 -7.00 17.66
N LYS A 177 9.06 -7.82 17.55
CA LYS A 177 9.10 -9.24 17.95
C LYS A 177 9.85 -10.14 16.96
N GLU A 178 10.04 -9.74 15.70
CA GLU A 178 10.81 -10.53 14.72
C GLU A 178 12.32 -10.25 14.85
N TYR A 179 12.71 -8.99 15.13
CA TYR A 179 14.11 -8.63 15.36
C TYR A 179 14.71 -9.35 16.58
N ASP A 180 13.96 -9.43 17.67
CA ASP A 180 14.41 -10.10 18.89
C ASP A 180 14.54 -11.62 18.74
N ARG A 181 13.83 -12.23 17.78
CA ARG A 181 13.87 -13.69 17.52
C ARG A 181 14.92 -14.14 16.52
N GLU A 182 15.39 -13.26 15.64
CA GLU A 182 16.50 -13.55 14.71
C GLU A 182 17.87 -13.18 15.29
N SER A 183 17.90 -12.56 16.49
CA SER A 183 19.11 -12.14 17.22
C SER A 183 19.56 -13.13 18.32
N GLU A 184 18.84 -14.24 18.50
CA GLU A 184 19.17 -15.37 19.39
C GLU A 184 19.61 -16.61 18.59
#